data_AF-A0A1H1KQ77-F1
#
_entry.id   AF-A0A1H1KQ77-F1
#
_cell.length_a   1.000
_cell.length_b   1.000
_cell.length_c   1.000
_cell.angle_alpha   90.00
_cell.angle_beta   90.00
_cell.angle_gamma   90.00
#
_symmetry.space_group_name_H-M   'P 1'
#
loop_
_entity.id
_entity.type
_entity.pdbx_description
1 polymer ?
#
loop_
_entity_poly.entity_id
_entity_poly.type
_entity_poly.pdbx_seq_one_letter_code
_entity_poly.pdbx_strand_id
1 'polypeptide(L)'
;MPSTGESGSVFSTIVVAELDRLPKLVREQVNAAVSQRKNEELALLQRSISAIPEASAALKAKGKSAAEVIAAAVDDDGALLLITTTAI
;
A
#
# COMPACT_ATOMS: atom_id res chain seq x y z
N MET A 1 -23.65 -16.93 24.26
CA MET A 1 -22.30 -16.34 24.38
C MET A 1 -22.09 -15.41 23.19
N PRO A 2 -21.71 -14.14 23.37
CA PRO A 2 -21.43 -13.24 22.26
C PRO A 2 -19.92 -13.19 22.02
N SER A 3 -19.41 -13.83 20.97
CA SER A 3 -18.04 -13.62 20.49
C SER A 3 -17.88 -14.12 19.06
N THR A 4 -18.65 -13.55 18.14
CA THR A 4 -18.18 -13.52 16.76
C THR A 4 -18.55 -12.18 16.18
N GLY A 5 -17.71 -11.18 16.48
CA GLY A 5 -17.47 -10.13 15.52
C GLY A 5 -16.82 -10.80 14.31
N GLU A 6 -17.63 -11.38 13.44
CA GLU A 6 -17.28 -11.59 12.04
C GLU A 6 -17.18 -10.20 11.42
N SER A 7 -16.10 -9.53 11.79
CA SER A 7 -15.52 -8.46 11.02
C SER A 7 -15.16 -9.11 9.69
N GLY A 8 -16.00 -8.87 8.69
CA GLY A 8 -15.67 -9.12 7.30
C GLY A 8 -14.48 -8.26 6.92
N SER A 9 -13.29 -8.64 7.39
CA SER A 9 -12.03 -8.04 7.01
C SER A 9 -11.50 -8.95 5.91
N VAL A 10 -11.76 -8.56 4.66
CA VAL A 10 -11.26 -9.26 3.46
C VAL A 10 -9.73 -9.28 3.46
N PHE A 11 -9.10 -8.42 4.27
CA PHE A 11 -7.69 -8.45 4.63
C PHE A 11 -7.54 -8.43 6.15
N SER A 12 -6.83 -9.41 6.73
CA SER A 12 -6.62 -9.47 8.19
C SER A 12 -5.60 -8.44 8.67
N THR A 13 -4.72 -7.97 7.78
CA THR A 13 -3.75 -6.93 8.13
C THR A 13 -3.39 -6.07 6.92
N ILE A 14 -3.32 -4.76 7.11
CA ILE A 14 -2.86 -3.80 6.10
C ILE A 14 -1.64 -3.09 6.68
N VAL A 15 -0.50 -3.25 6.00
CA VAL A 15 0.77 -2.69 6.44
C VAL A 15 1.15 -1.56 5.50
N VAL A 16 1.26 -0.35 6.03
CA VAL A 16 1.79 0.77 5.26
C VAL A 16 3.26 0.94 5.60
N ALA A 17 4.12 0.73 4.61
CA ALA A 17 5.56 0.93 4.69
C ALA A 17 5.95 2.15 3.86
N GLU A 18 6.77 3.01 4.46
CA GLU A 18 7.39 4.09 3.71
C GLU A 18 8.58 3.55 2.95
N LEU A 19 8.76 4.01 1.70
CA LEU A 19 9.94 3.66 0.91
C LEU A 19 11.21 3.91 1.75
N ASP A 20 11.29 5.02 2.49
CA ASP A 20 12.45 5.34 3.32
C ASP A 20 12.70 4.36 4.48
N ARG A 21 11.65 3.70 4.99
CA ARG A 21 11.76 2.65 6.03
C ARG A 21 12.28 1.32 5.48
N LEU A 22 12.28 1.14 4.16
CA LEU A 22 12.77 -0.07 3.52
C LEU A 22 14.30 -0.03 3.33
N PRO A 23 14.97 -1.20 3.41
CA PRO A 23 16.40 -1.28 3.13
C PRO A 23 16.69 -0.77 1.71
N LYS A 24 17.84 -0.12 1.53
CA LYS A 24 18.23 0.54 0.27
C LYS A 24 18.03 -0.35 -0.96
N LEU A 25 18.39 -1.64 -0.85
CA LEU A 25 18.19 -2.62 -1.91
C LEU A 25 16.73 -2.73 -2.38
N VAL A 26 15.77 -2.73 -1.45
CA VAL A 26 14.34 -2.80 -1.78
C VAL A 26 13.87 -1.46 -2.34
N ARG A 27 14.35 -0.34 -1.78
CA ARG A 27 14.04 0.99 -2.32
C ARG A 27 14.47 1.16 -3.76
N GLU A 28 15.69 0.73 -4.08
CA GLU A 28 16.23 0.84 -5.42
C GLU A 28 15.46 -0.03 -6.41
N GLN A 29 15.06 -1.24 -6.01
CA GLN A 29 14.19 -2.10 -6.83
C GLN A 29 12.81 -1.48 -7.04
N VAL A 30 12.20 -0.92 -6.00
CA VAL A 30 10.90 -0.26 -6.11
C VAL A 30 11.02 1.01 -6.97
N ASN A 31 12.02 1.86 -6.73
CA ASN A 31 12.24 3.09 -7.49
C ASN A 31 12.56 2.81 -8.97
N ALA A 32 13.36 1.77 -9.25
CA ALA A 32 13.61 1.31 -10.60
C ALA A 32 12.33 0.77 -11.25
N ALA A 33 11.55 -0.04 -10.53
CA ALA A 33 10.25 -0.54 -11.03
C ALA A 33 9.27 0.61 -11.30
N VAL A 34 9.24 1.63 -10.45
CA VAL A 34 8.37 2.82 -10.59
C VAL A 34 8.86 3.71 -11.73
N SER A 35 10.18 3.89 -11.88
CA SER A 35 10.75 4.65 -13.00
C SER A 35 10.59 3.94 -14.34
N GLN A 36 10.56 2.60 -14.34
CA GLN A 36 10.29 1.81 -15.55
C GLN A 36 8.81 1.67 -15.85
N ARG A 37 7.94 1.70 -14.83
CA ARG A 37 6.49 1.71 -15.01
C ARG A 37 6.05 3.09 -15.51
N LYS A 38 5.18 3.09 -16.52
CA LYS A 38 4.59 4.34 -17.00
C LYS A 38 3.76 4.96 -15.88
N ASN A 39 3.83 6.28 -15.74
CA ASN A 39 3.01 7.05 -14.80
C ASN A 39 1.50 6.73 -14.90
N GLU A 40 1.01 6.33 -16.08
CA GLU A 40 -0.38 5.89 -16.27
C GLU A 40 -0.72 4.61 -15.48
N GLU A 41 0.20 3.66 -15.37
CA GLU A 41 0.00 2.41 -14.64
C GLU A 41 0.04 2.66 -13.12
N LEU A 42 0.93 3.56 -12.69
CA LEU A 42 0.97 4.06 -11.32
C LEU A 42 -0.32 4.82 -10.97
N ALA A 43 -0.80 5.69 -11.86
CA ALA A 43 -2.05 6.41 -11.65
C ALA A 43 -3.26 5.46 -11.54
N LEU A 44 -3.28 4.38 -12.34
CA LEU A 44 -4.31 3.34 -12.24
C LEU A 44 -4.23 2.61 -10.90
N LEU A 45 -3.02 2.27 -10.44
CA LEU A 45 -2.80 1.66 -9.14
C LEU A 45 -3.33 2.57 -8.02
N GLN A 46 -2.92 3.83 -8.00
CA GLN A 46 -3.35 4.81 -7.00
C GLN A 46 -4.87 5.00 -7.01
N ARG A 47 -5.49 4.99 -8.19
CA ARG A 47 -6.95 5.08 -8.34
C ARG A 47 -7.64 3.85 -7.77
N SER A 48 -7.14 2.64 -8.03
CA SER A 48 -7.66 1.41 -7.45
C SER A 48 -7.53 1.41 -5.92
N ILE A 49 -6.38 1.85 -5.39
CA ILE A 49 -6.13 1.95 -3.95
C ILE A 49 -7.05 2.99 -3.29
N SER A 50 -7.25 4.14 -3.94
CA SER A 50 -8.16 5.18 -3.47
C SER A 50 -9.63 4.73 -3.50
N ALA A 51 -9.98 3.88 -4.48
CA ALA A 51 -11.31 3.26 -4.58
C ALA A 51 -11.55 2.18 -3.51
N ILE A 52 -10.49 1.67 -2.87
CA ILE A 52 -10.60 0.69 -1.78
C ILE A 52 -10.66 1.44 -0.44
N PRO A 53 -11.82 1.47 0.24
CA PRO A 53 -11.98 2.21 1.49
C PRO A 53 -11.07 1.67 2.61
N GLU A 54 -10.81 0.37 2.66
CA GLU A 54 -9.90 -0.27 3.62
C GLU A 54 -8.44 0.18 3.45
N ALA A 55 -7.95 0.24 2.21
CA ALA A 55 -6.60 0.70 1.91
C ALA A 55 -6.45 2.19 2.21
N SER A 56 -7.45 3.00 1.84
CA SER A 56 -7.49 4.43 2.16
C SER A 56 -7.51 4.67 3.68
N ALA A 57 -8.28 3.89 4.43
CA ALA A 57 -8.32 3.96 5.89
C ALA A 57 -6.97 3.59 6.52
N ALA A 58 -6.31 2.53 6.06
CA ALA A 58 -5.00 2.12 6.56
C ALA A 58 -3.89 3.13 6.25
N LEU A 59 -3.89 3.68 5.03
CA LEU A 59 -3.00 4.76 4.63
C LEU A 59 -3.21 5.98 5.52
N LYS A 60 -4.46 6.39 5.71
CA LYS A 60 -4.81 7.53 6.56
C LYS A 60 -4.48 7.30 8.03
N ALA A 61 -4.60 6.07 8.52
CA ALA A 61 -4.16 5.68 9.87
C ALA A 61 -2.64 5.82 10.07
N LYS A 62 -1.86 5.69 8.99
CA LYS A 62 -0.41 5.98 8.96
C LYS A 62 -0.07 7.41 8.54
N GLY A 63 -1.07 8.26 8.27
CA GLY A 63 -0.87 9.63 7.81
C GLY A 63 -0.42 9.74 6.34
N LYS A 64 -0.68 8.73 5.52
CA LYS A 64 -0.34 8.67 4.09
C LYS A 64 -1.59 8.69 3.22
N SER A 65 -1.38 8.96 1.93
CA SER A 65 -2.46 8.96 0.92
C SER A 65 -2.21 7.96 -0.21
N ALA A 66 -3.28 7.54 -0.89
CA ALA A 66 -3.18 6.67 -2.06
C ALA A 66 -2.32 7.28 -3.18
N ALA A 67 -2.26 8.62 -3.27
CA ALA A 67 -1.39 9.34 -4.21
C ALA A 67 0.12 9.16 -3.94
N GLU A 68 0.49 8.85 -2.69
CA GLU A 68 1.87 8.54 -2.31
C GLU A 68 2.21 7.07 -2.55
N VAL A 69 1.22 6.22 -2.82
CA VAL A 69 1.44 4.79 -3.09
C VAL A 69 2.05 4.63 -4.47
N ILE A 70 3.23 4.02 -4.48
CA ILE A 70 3.99 3.73 -5.71
C ILE A 70 4.14 2.23 -5.94
N ALA A 71 3.93 1.42 -4.91
CA ALA A 71 3.84 -0.01 -5.03
C ALA A 71 2.87 -0.57 -3.99
N ALA A 72 2.19 -1.64 -4.36
CA ALA A 72 1.39 -2.45 -3.47
C ALA A 72 1.82 -3.90 -3.68
N ALA A 73 2.07 -4.60 -2.59
CA ALA A 73 2.38 -6.02 -2.58
C ALA A 73 1.43 -6.71 -1.61
N VAL A 74 1.05 -7.93 -1.91
CA VAL A 74 0.39 -8.80 -0.95
C VAL A 74 1.47 -9.74 -0.42
N ASP A 75 1.66 -9.74 0.89
CA ASP A 75 2.56 -10.65 1.58
C ASP A 75 1.96 -12.06 1.63
N ASP A 76 2.79 -13.08 1.82
CA ASP A 76 2.38 -14.49 1.89
C ASP A 76 1.41 -14.76 3.05
N ASP A 77 1.48 -13.92 4.10
CA ASP A 77 0.56 -13.92 5.25
C ASP A 77 -0.85 -13.39 4.91
N GLY A 78 -1.09 -12.94 3.68
CA GLY A 78 -2.33 -12.27 3.27
C GLY A 78 -2.38 -10.80 3.70
N ALA A 79 -1.25 -10.23 4.10
CA ALA A 79 -1.09 -8.83 4.45
C ALA A 79 -0.99 -7.97 3.20
N LEU A 80 -1.79 -6.91 3.11
CA LEU A 80 -1.64 -5.96 2.01
C LEU A 80 -0.59 -4.91 2.40
N LEU A 81 0.61 -5.04 1.85
CA LEU A 81 1.72 -4.12 2.02
C LEU A 81 1.63 -2.98 1.01
N LEU A 82 1.45 -1.77 1.52
CA LEU A 82 1.39 -0.55 0.73
C LEU A 82 2.70 0.21 0.89
N ILE A 83 3.42 0.40 -0.22
CA ILE A 83 4.66 1.16 -0.25
C ILE A 83 4.36 2.59 -0.70
N THR A 84 4.56 3.53 0.21
CA THR A 84 4.38 4.95 -0.05
C THR A 84 5.72 5.66 -0.20
N THR A 85 5.87 6.51 -1.20
CA THR A 85 6.97 7.47 -1.27
C THR A 85 6.47 8.85 -0.89
N THR A 86 7.28 9.62 -0.19
CA THR A 86 7.14 11.07 -0.26
C THR A 86 7.46 11.43 -1.69
N ALA A 87 6.43 11.83 -2.45
CA ALA A 87 6.66 12.50 -3.71
C ALA A 87 7.46 13.76 -3.40
N ILE A 88 8.65 13.86 -4.01
CA ILE A 88 9.51 15.04 -4.01
C ILE A 88 8.93 16.13 -4.90
#